data_AF-A0A368LK77-F1
#
_entry.id   AF-A0A368LK77-F1
#
_cell.length_a   1.000
_cell.length_b   1.000
_cell.length_c   1.000
_cell.angle_alpha   90.00
_cell.angle_beta   90.00
_cell.angle_gamma   90.00
#
_symmetry.space_group_name_H-M   'P 1'
#
loop_
_entity.id
_entity.type
_entity.pdbx_description
1 polymer ?
#
loop_
_entity_poly.entity_id
_entity_poly.type
_entity_poly.pdbx_seq_one_letter_code
_entity_poly.pdbx_strand_id
1 'polypeptide(L)'
;MAKSLCKVSRHDIKAGKIHPLVSNPEFVCGSCARVSSQKNTLCKPTALALSPSKKVVKQSKKMNKPSQARVKPTASNIASIIAKAKMLKLEREASQVVISSGSNGVNIVEPKLSDIQNVADVQNISHVKASNTLDIDTSRSSLKSLLNKKQLKQIKSSLKAQKKQQKLMSKLLKKQRKLAKKHNKVLKQELTLSKQEAKLHKQEAKVEQKLAAIQMPMIAMVNDNKNRKSLAKALH
;
A
#
# COMPACT_ATOMS: atom_id res chain seq x y z
N MET A 1 -38.74 16.61 6.11
CA MET A 1 -37.67 15.78 5.53
C MET A 1 -36.32 16.23 6.07
N ALA A 2 -35.44 15.28 6.40
CA ALA A 2 -34.41 15.41 7.45
C ALA A 2 -33.44 16.60 7.29
N LYS A 3 -33.48 17.51 8.27
CA LYS A 3 -32.69 18.76 8.37
C LYS A 3 -31.22 18.55 8.76
N SER A 4 -30.67 17.34 8.59
CA SER A 4 -29.31 17.01 9.03
C SER A 4 -28.31 16.92 7.89
N LEU A 5 -27.26 17.75 7.95
CA LEU A 5 -26.00 17.65 7.19
C LEU A 5 -25.51 16.23 7.04
N CYS A 6 -25.56 15.36 8.05
CA CYS A 6 -25.13 13.97 7.89
C CYS A 6 -26.00 13.10 6.97
N LYS A 7 -27.20 13.59 6.61
CA LYS A 7 -28.15 12.93 5.69
C LYS A 7 -28.50 13.81 4.48
N VAL A 8 -27.66 14.79 4.12
CA VAL A 8 -27.89 15.65 2.95
C VAL A 8 -27.82 14.87 1.65
N SER A 9 -28.76 15.14 0.75
CA SER A 9 -28.87 14.50 -0.56
C SER A 9 -27.77 14.96 -1.53
N ARG A 10 -27.45 14.14 -2.54
CA ARG A 10 -26.47 14.52 -3.59
C ARG A 10 -26.92 15.75 -4.38
N HIS A 11 -28.22 16.00 -4.49
CA HIS A 11 -28.76 17.18 -5.16
C HIS A 11 -28.45 18.45 -4.38
N ASP A 12 -28.64 18.44 -3.06
CA ASP A 12 -28.37 19.60 -2.21
C ASP A 12 -26.86 19.90 -2.08
N ILE A 13 -26.02 18.87 -2.19
CA ILE A 13 -24.55 19.04 -2.31
C ILE A 13 -24.22 19.81 -3.60
N LYS A 14 -24.80 19.41 -4.73
CA LYS A 14 -24.58 20.07 -6.02
C LYS A 14 -25.15 21.49 -6.07
N ALA A 15 -26.24 21.74 -5.35
CA ALA A 15 -26.89 23.05 -5.27
C ALA A 15 -26.17 24.06 -4.36
N GLY A 16 -25.02 23.71 -3.75
CA GLY A 16 -24.20 24.65 -2.98
C GLY A 16 -24.73 25.06 -1.60
N LYS A 17 -25.89 24.53 -1.17
CA LYS A 17 -26.55 24.86 0.12
C LYS A 17 -25.74 24.49 1.38
N ILE A 18 -24.63 23.77 1.20
CA ILE A 18 -23.76 23.29 2.29
C ILE A 18 -22.71 24.33 2.68
N HIS A 19 -22.32 25.21 1.76
CA HIS A 19 -21.25 26.17 1.97
C HIS A 19 -21.47 27.08 3.20
N PRO A 20 -22.67 27.65 3.43
CA PRO A 20 -22.94 28.50 4.60
C PRO A 20 -22.91 27.74 5.93
N LEU A 21 -23.14 26.43 5.91
CA LEU A 21 -23.17 25.61 7.12
C LEU A 21 -21.77 25.17 7.55
N VAL A 22 -20.79 25.18 6.63
CA VAL A 22 -19.43 24.69 6.86
C VAL A 22 -18.43 25.84 7.05
N SER A 23 -18.76 27.06 6.61
CA SER A 23 -17.85 28.22 6.68
C SER A 23 -17.46 28.62 8.11
N ASN A 24 -18.37 28.53 9.09
CA ASN A 24 -18.11 28.84 10.49
C ASN A 24 -18.50 27.66 11.41
N PRO A 25 -17.65 26.62 11.50
CA PRO A 25 -18.00 25.40 12.20
C PRO A 25 -17.90 25.52 13.73
N GLU A 26 -18.99 25.22 14.43
CA GLU A 26 -19.03 25.16 15.90
C GLU A 26 -19.20 23.70 16.40
N PHE A 27 -19.70 22.80 15.55
CA PHE A 27 -20.01 21.41 15.89
C PHE A 27 -19.47 20.41 14.86
N VAL A 28 -19.07 19.23 15.31
CA VAL A 28 -18.67 18.08 14.48
C VAL A 28 -19.53 16.85 14.81
N CYS A 29 -20.00 16.07 13.81
CA CYS A 29 -20.71 14.81 14.10
C CYS A 29 -19.70 13.72 14.46
N GLY A 30 -19.82 13.13 15.66
CA GLY A 30 -18.92 12.07 16.12
C GLY A 30 -18.99 10.76 15.30
N SER A 31 -20.07 10.49 14.56
CA SER A 31 -20.20 9.29 13.72
C SER A 31 -19.88 9.50 12.25
N CYS A 32 -20.21 10.67 11.70
CA CYS A 32 -20.12 10.97 10.27
C CYS A 32 -18.96 11.91 9.92
N ALA A 33 -18.27 12.45 10.94
CA ALA A 33 -17.17 13.42 10.85
C ALA A 33 -17.47 14.69 10.03
N ARG A 34 -18.76 15.02 9.79
CA ARG A 34 -19.15 16.29 9.15
C ARG A 34 -19.17 17.42 10.16
N VAL A 35 -18.91 18.61 9.68
CA VAL A 35 -18.82 19.83 10.50
C VAL A 35 -19.96 20.78 10.15
N SER A 36 -20.46 21.51 11.14
CA SER A 36 -21.52 22.51 10.97
C SER A 36 -21.41 23.66 11.95
N SER A 37 -21.95 24.82 11.57
CA SER A 37 -22.31 25.90 12.49
C SER A 37 -23.49 25.56 13.42
N GLN A 38 -24.34 24.58 13.09
CA GLN A 38 -25.58 24.31 13.86
C GLN A 38 -25.61 22.87 14.42
N LYS A 39 -26.08 22.71 15.67
CA LYS A 39 -26.23 21.38 16.32
C LYS A 39 -27.25 20.48 15.60
N ASN A 40 -28.37 21.09 15.20
CA ASN A 40 -29.55 20.38 14.67
C ASN A 40 -29.33 19.76 13.29
N THR A 41 -28.23 20.14 12.63
CA THR A 41 -27.87 19.60 11.34
C THR A 41 -27.01 18.33 11.47
N LEU A 42 -26.60 17.90 12.66
CA LEU A 42 -25.69 16.76 12.80
C LEU A 42 -26.39 15.55 13.43
N CYS A 43 -25.91 14.36 13.09
CA CYS A 43 -26.44 13.11 13.64
C CYS A 43 -26.13 12.89 15.12
N LYS A 44 -24.96 13.35 15.53
CA LYS A 44 -24.36 13.20 16.86
C LYS A 44 -23.44 14.41 17.08
N PRO A 45 -24.02 15.62 17.25
CA PRO A 45 -23.24 16.84 17.37
C PRO A 45 -22.32 16.79 18.59
N THR A 46 -21.06 17.15 18.39
CA THR A 46 -20.05 17.37 19.43
C THR A 46 -19.50 18.78 19.24
N ALA A 47 -19.49 19.60 20.28
CA ALA A 47 -18.97 20.96 20.21
C ALA A 47 -17.47 20.93 19.92
N LEU A 48 -17.04 21.67 18.90
CA LEU A 48 -15.64 21.98 18.70
C LEU A 48 -15.29 23.05 19.73
N ALA A 49 -14.37 22.74 20.65
CA ALA A 49 -13.90 23.68 21.67
C ALA A 49 -13.06 24.79 21.04
N LEU A 50 -13.72 25.67 20.31
CA LEU A 50 -13.16 26.89 19.75
C LEU A 50 -13.93 28.04 20.39
N SER A 51 -13.53 28.42 21.60
CA SER A 51 -13.84 29.74 22.12
C SER A 51 -12.56 30.38 22.64
N PRO A 52 -12.29 31.65 22.29
CA PRO A 52 -11.18 32.40 22.85
C PRO A 52 -11.41 32.57 24.35
N SER A 53 -10.36 32.30 25.13
CA SER A 53 -10.11 32.85 26.47
C SER A 53 -11.34 33.05 27.38
N LYS A 54 -11.73 32.00 28.12
CA LYS A 54 -12.34 32.18 29.44
C LYS A 54 -11.55 31.42 30.51
N LYS A 55 -11.24 32.19 31.56
CA LYS A 55 -10.29 31.92 32.63
C LYS A 55 -10.59 30.60 33.35
N VAL A 56 -9.49 29.89 33.64
CA VAL A 56 -9.44 28.71 34.51
C VAL A 56 -9.95 29.09 35.90
N VAL A 57 -11.07 28.52 36.31
CA VAL A 57 -11.44 28.40 37.72
C VAL A 57 -11.30 26.93 38.10
N LYS A 58 -10.34 26.68 38.99
CA LYS A 58 -10.10 25.39 39.65
C LYS A 58 -11.33 25.03 40.46
N GLN A 59 -11.91 23.84 40.23
CA GLN A 59 -12.60 23.13 41.30
C GLN A 59 -12.25 21.64 41.30
N SER A 60 -11.90 21.22 42.51
CA SER A 60 -11.43 19.95 42.98
C SER A 60 -12.57 19.13 43.58
N LYS A 61 -12.65 17.83 43.24
CA LYS A 61 -12.64 16.65 44.15
C LYS A 61 -13.38 15.44 43.55
N LYS A 62 -12.66 14.29 43.58
CA LYS A 62 -13.06 12.89 43.89
C LYS A 62 -14.26 12.26 43.13
N MET A 63 -14.32 10.99 42.77
CA MET A 63 -13.43 9.82 42.61
C MET A 63 -14.39 8.72 42.09
N ASN A 64 -14.06 8.00 41.01
CA ASN A 64 -13.98 6.52 41.02
C ASN A 64 -13.61 5.94 39.64
N LYS A 65 -12.69 4.99 39.72
CA LYS A 65 -11.91 4.24 38.71
C LYS A 65 -12.82 3.13 38.07
N PRO A 66 -12.43 2.39 36.99
CA PRO A 66 -11.06 2.12 36.63
C PRO A 66 -10.53 2.31 35.22
N SER A 67 -9.29 2.79 35.29
CA SER A 67 -8.19 2.87 34.34
C SER A 67 -7.95 1.60 33.51
N GLN A 68 -7.90 1.76 32.18
CA GLN A 68 -6.91 1.07 31.36
C GLN A 68 -5.88 2.08 30.89
N ALA A 69 -4.70 1.99 31.52
CA ALA A 69 -3.53 2.74 31.13
C ALA A 69 -2.99 2.19 29.81
N ARG A 70 -2.83 3.10 28.85
CA ARG A 70 -2.10 2.90 27.60
C ARG A 70 -0.62 2.71 27.94
N VAL A 71 -0.18 1.45 28.05
CA VAL A 71 1.24 1.09 28.18
C VAL A 71 1.94 1.46 26.86
N LYS A 72 2.94 2.32 26.95
CA LYS A 72 3.96 2.52 25.91
C LYS A 72 4.76 1.21 25.82
N PRO A 73 4.97 0.60 24.64
CA PRO A 73 5.75 -0.63 24.56
C PRO A 73 7.22 -0.34 24.88
N THR A 74 7.69 -0.85 26.01
CA THR A 74 9.11 -0.90 26.38
C THR A 74 9.81 -2.00 25.59
N ALA A 75 10.89 -1.63 24.90
CA ALA A 75 11.67 -2.46 23.99
C ALA A 75 12.64 -3.42 24.70
N SER A 76 12.14 -4.41 25.45
CA SER A 76 13.00 -5.38 26.15
C SER A 76 13.15 -6.75 25.47
N ASN A 77 12.56 -6.99 24.30
CA ASN A 77 12.53 -8.33 23.69
C ASN A 77 12.79 -8.36 22.17
N ILE A 78 13.55 -7.41 21.63
CA ILE A 78 13.86 -7.42 20.19
C ILE A 78 14.84 -8.56 19.86
N ALA A 79 15.83 -8.83 20.72
CA ALA A 79 16.81 -9.89 20.51
C ALA A 79 16.20 -11.31 20.50
N SER A 80 15.25 -11.59 21.40
CA SER A 80 14.55 -12.88 21.47
C SER A 80 13.62 -13.09 20.27
N ILE A 81 12.97 -12.03 19.78
CA ILE A 81 12.15 -12.08 18.56
C ILE A 81 13.02 -12.33 17.32
N ILE A 82 14.19 -11.69 17.22
CA ILE A 82 15.14 -11.90 16.11
C ILE A 82 15.71 -13.32 16.14
N ALA A 83 16.06 -13.85 17.32
CA ALA A 83 16.55 -15.21 17.46
C ALA A 83 15.48 -16.24 17.04
N LYS A 84 14.23 -16.06 17.48
CA LYS A 84 13.11 -16.92 17.09
C LYS A 84 12.82 -16.86 15.59
N ALA A 85 12.94 -15.68 14.98
CA ALA A 85 12.76 -15.52 13.53
C ALA A 85 13.88 -16.19 12.72
N LYS A 86 15.12 -16.14 13.19
CA LYS A 86 16.25 -16.85 12.55
C LYS A 86 16.09 -18.37 12.62
N MET A 87 15.66 -18.90 13.77
CA MET A 87 15.39 -20.34 13.94
C MET A 87 14.29 -20.84 12.98
N LEU A 88 13.17 -20.11 12.88
CA LEU A 88 12.08 -20.45 11.95
C LEU A 88 12.44 -20.30 10.46
N LYS A 89 13.48 -19.52 10.14
CA LYS A 89 14.00 -19.42 8.77
C LYS A 89 14.88 -20.62 8.44
N LEU A 90 15.73 -21.03 9.38
CA LEU A 90 16.61 -22.19 9.26
C LEU A 90 15.80 -23.50 9.14
N GLU A 91 14.70 -23.64 9.88
CA GLU A 91 13.79 -24.79 9.77
C GLU A 91 13.09 -24.88 8.39
N ARG A 92 12.74 -23.72 7.80
CA ARG A 92 12.19 -23.67 6.43
C ARG A 92 13.23 -23.97 5.36
N GLU A 93 14.47 -23.55 5.58
CA GLU A 93 15.59 -23.84 4.67
C GLU A 93 16.02 -25.31 4.75
N ALA A 94 16.00 -25.92 5.94
CA ALA A 94 16.23 -27.37 6.11
C ALA A 94 15.10 -28.23 5.50
N SER A 95 13.90 -27.66 5.35
CA SER A 95 12.76 -28.30 4.70
C SER A 95 12.63 -27.98 3.21
N GLN A 96 13.61 -27.30 2.59
CA GLN A 96 13.55 -26.99 1.17
C GLN A 96 13.72 -28.26 0.31
N VAL A 97 12.62 -28.58 -0.36
CA VAL A 97 12.56 -29.37 -1.59
C VAL A 97 13.49 -28.73 -2.63
N VAL A 98 14.41 -29.51 -3.18
CA VAL A 98 15.26 -29.12 -4.31
C VAL A 98 14.36 -28.86 -5.52
N ILE A 99 14.26 -27.60 -5.96
CA ILE A 99 13.52 -27.22 -7.17
C ILE A 99 14.50 -27.24 -8.34
N SER A 100 14.53 -28.36 -9.08
CA SER A 100 15.19 -28.41 -10.38
C SER A 100 14.28 -27.75 -11.43
N SER A 101 14.82 -26.76 -12.15
CA SER A 101 14.08 -26.00 -13.17
C SER A 101 13.95 -26.82 -14.46
N GLY A 102 12.76 -27.38 -14.72
CA GLY A 102 12.42 -27.95 -16.03
C GLY A 102 12.06 -26.85 -17.03
N SER A 103 12.51 -26.99 -18.29
CA SER A 103 12.44 -25.99 -19.36
C SER A 103 11.05 -25.54 -19.82
N ASN A 104 9.96 -26.10 -19.28
CA ASN A 104 8.60 -25.84 -19.76
C ASN A 104 7.66 -25.18 -18.73
N GLY A 105 8.19 -24.59 -17.64
CA GLY A 105 7.45 -23.64 -16.80
C GLY A 105 6.28 -24.22 -15.97
N VAL A 106 6.21 -25.53 -15.79
CA VAL A 106 5.26 -26.19 -14.87
C VAL A 106 6.05 -26.80 -13.71
N ASN A 107 5.90 -26.24 -12.50
CA ASN A 107 6.45 -26.86 -11.28
C ASN A 107 5.59 -28.07 -10.90
N ILE A 108 6.16 -29.27 -11.03
CA ILE A 108 5.58 -30.50 -10.51
C ILE A 108 5.98 -30.61 -9.04
N VAL A 109 4.99 -30.53 -8.15
CA VAL A 109 5.19 -30.85 -6.72
C VAL A 109 5.06 -32.35 -6.59
N GLU A 110 6.16 -33.04 -6.37
CA GLU A 110 6.18 -34.47 -6.08
C GLU A 110 6.04 -34.68 -4.56
N PRO A 111 4.96 -35.32 -4.07
CA PRO A 111 4.84 -35.63 -2.66
C PRO A 111 5.79 -36.77 -2.30
N LYS A 112 6.59 -36.59 -1.23
CA LYS A 112 7.40 -37.67 -0.64
C LYS A 112 6.48 -38.82 -0.21
N LEU A 113 6.58 -39.95 -0.89
CA LEU A 113 6.09 -41.24 -0.42
C LEU A 113 7.05 -41.74 0.65
N SER A 114 6.79 -41.36 1.90
CA SER A 114 7.32 -42.07 3.07
C SER A 114 6.18 -42.07 4.07
N ASP A 115 5.27 -43.03 3.92
CA ASP A 115 4.39 -43.61 4.94
C ASP A 115 3.32 -44.50 4.29
N ILE A 116 3.71 -45.56 3.56
CA ILE A 116 2.85 -46.74 3.34
C ILE A 116 3.77 -47.97 3.31
N GLN A 117 4.05 -48.54 4.48
CA GLN A 117 4.43 -49.93 4.63
C GLN A 117 3.15 -50.74 4.89
N ASN A 118 3.05 -51.92 4.25
CA ASN A 118 1.92 -52.85 4.18
C ASN A 118 0.85 -52.38 3.16
N VAL A 119 0.65 -53.05 2.03
CA VAL A 119 0.33 -54.48 1.86
C VAL A 119 0.93 -54.98 0.55
N ALA A 120 1.63 -56.11 0.62
CA ALA A 120 1.99 -56.93 -0.53
C ALA A 120 0.71 -57.57 -1.10
N ASP A 121 0.41 -57.31 -2.37
CA ASP A 121 0.04 -58.34 -3.35
C ASP A 121 -0.35 -57.73 -4.70
N VAL A 122 -0.17 -58.54 -5.74
CA VAL A 122 -0.48 -58.31 -7.16
C VAL A 122 0.65 -57.63 -7.94
N GLN A 123 1.68 -58.44 -8.18
CA GLN A 123 2.41 -58.44 -9.44
C GLN A 123 1.44 -58.66 -10.62
N ASN A 124 1.87 -58.17 -11.79
CA ASN A 124 1.43 -58.54 -13.14
C ASN A 124 0.42 -57.57 -13.80
N ILE A 125 0.94 -56.73 -14.69
CA ILE A 125 0.68 -56.78 -16.14
C ILE A 125 1.73 -55.87 -16.81
N SER A 126 2.71 -56.52 -17.43
CA SER A 126 3.53 -55.96 -18.50
C SER A 126 2.75 -56.02 -19.82
N HIS A 127 3.12 -55.14 -20.76
CA HIS A 127 2.66 -55.07 -22.16
C HIS A 127 1.22 -54.61 -22.43
N VAL A 128 1.05 -53.37 -22.91
CA VAL A 128 0.43 -53.11 -24.23
C VAL A 128 1.07 -51.87 -24.87
N LYS A 129 1.54 -52.08 -26.10
CA LYS A 129 2.11 -51.13 -27.07
C LYS A 129 1.02 -50.21 -27.60
N ALA A 130 1.42 -48.99 -27.98
CA ALA A 130 0.60 -48.02 -28.69
C ALA A 130 -0.17 -48.63 -29.88
N SER A 131 -1.48 -48.41 -29.93
CA SER A 131 -2.23 -48.14 -31.15
C SER A 131 -3.70 -47.82 -30.83
N ASN A 132 -4.23 -46.90 -31.62
CA ASN A 132 -5.66 -46.68 -31.91
C ASN A 132 -6.49 -45.84 -30.93
N THR A 133 -6.81 -44.64 -31.43
CA THR A 133 -8.16 -44.05 -31.42
C THR A 133 -9.25 -45.08 -31.15
N LEU A 134 -10.04 -44.90 -30.08
CA LEU A 134 -11.46 -45.26 -29.94
C LEU A 134 -11.95 -44.84 -28.53
N ASP A 135 -13.06 -44.11 -28.52
CA ASP A 135 -14.11 -44.03 -27.50
C ASP A 135 -13.76 -43.73 -26.03
N ILE A 136 -13.87 -42.44 -25.69
CA ILE A 136 -13.76 -41.87 -24.34
C ILE A 136 -14.98 -42.21 -23.44
N ASP A 137 -16.07 -42.77 -23.98
CA ASP A 137 -17.31 -42.94 -23.22
C ASP A 137 -17.43 -44.24 -22.41
N THR A 138 -16.69 -45.30 -22.75
CA THR A 138 -16.79 -46.59 -22.04
C THR A 138 -15.98 -46.62 -20.74
N SER A 139 -14.93 -45.80 -20.60
CA SER A 139 -14.11 -45.73 -19.37
C SER A 139 -14.74 -44.89 -18.26
N ARG A 140 -15.80 -44.14 -18.56
CA ARG A 140 -16.47 -43.22 -17.62
C ARG A 140 -17.41 -43.92 -16.65
N SER A 141 -17.90 -45.12 -16.98
CA SER A 141 -18.79 -45.91 -16.12
C SER A 141 -18.01 -46.67 -15.05
N SER A 142 -16.81 -47.19 -15.36
CA SER A 142 -16.02 -48.01 -14.44
C SER A 142 -15.29 -47.21 -13.34
N LEU A 143 -14.98 -45.93 -13.58
CA LEU A 143 -14.41 -45.04 -12.54
C LEU A 143 -15.46 -44.51 -11.54
N LYS A 144 -16.75 -44.52 -11.91
CA LYS A 144 -17.85 -44.09 -11.03
C LYS A 144 -18.16 -45.12 -9.94
N SER A 145 -17.89 -46.41 -10.16
CA SER A 145 -18.21 -47.47 -9.20
C SER A 145 -17.16 -47.65 -8.10
N LEU A 146 -15.94 -47.13 -8.29
CA LEU A 146 -14.83 -47.26 -7.33
C LEU A 146 -14.63 -46.05 -6.40
N LEU A 147 -15.22 -44.89 -6.68
CA LEU A 147 -15.15 -43.74 -5.76
C LEU A 147 -16.31 -43.73 -4.78
N ASN A 148 -15.97 -43.90 -3.51
CA ASN A 148 -16.91 -43.83 -2.42
C ASN A 148 -17.59 -42.44 -2.39
N LYS A 149 -18.92 -42.34 -2.17
CA LYS A 149 -19.68 -41.06 -2.23
C LYS A 149 -19.06 -39.96 -1.34
N LYS A 150 -18.38 -40.35 -0.26
CA LYS A 150 -17.63 -39.46 0.64
C LYS A 150 -16.40 -38.83 -0.06
N GLN A 151 -15.61 -39.62 -0.79
CA GLN A 151 -14.45 -39.13 -1.55
C GLN A 151 -14.87 -38.13 -2.62
N LEU A 152 -15.96 -38.40 -3.34
CA LEU A 152 -16.49 -37.48 -4.35
C LEU A 152 -16.92 -36.13 -3.75
N LYS A 153 -17.49 -36.12 -2.54
CA LYS A 153 -17.84 -34.88 -1.82
C LYS A 153 -16.59 -34.10 -1.41
N GLN A 154 -15.56 -34.78 -0.92
CA GLN A 154 -14.28 -34.18 -0.53
C GLN A 154 -13.55 -33.56 -1.74
N ILE A 155 -13.54 -34.25 -2.88
CA ILE A 155 -12.96 -33.72 -4.13
C ILE A 155 -13.74 -32.48 -4.63
N LYS A 156 -15.07 -32.49 -4.54
CA LYS A 156 -15.89 -31.34 -4.94
C LYS A 156 -15.69 -30.12 -4.03
N SER A 157 -15.51 -30.31 -2.73
CA SER A 157 -15.25 -29.20 -1.80
C SER A 157 -13.84 -28.63 -1.98
N SER A 158 -12.83 -29.49 -2.17
CA SER A 158 -11.45 -29.06 -2.44
C SER A 158 -11.36 -28.30 -3.77
N LEU A 159 -12.03 -28.77 -4.83
CA LEU A 159 -12.06 -28.08 -6.13
C LEU A 159 -12.76 -26.71 -6.05
N LYS A 160 -13.84 -26.60 -5.25
CA LYS A 160 -14.47 -25.30 -4.98
C LYS A 160 -13.53 -24.37 -4.20
N ALA A 161 -12.78 -24.88 -3.23
CA ALA A 161 -11.80 -24.10 -2.48
C ALA A 161 -10.65 -23.63 -3.39
N GLN A 162 -10.12 -24.50 -4.24
CA GLN A 162 -9.09 -24.17 -5.23
C GLN A 162 -9.58 -23.09 -6.21
N LYS A 163 -10.80 -23.21 -6.74
CA LYS A 163 -11.41 -22.19 -7.60
C LYS A 163 -11.56 -20.83 -6.89
N LYS A 164 -11.91 -20.83 -5.59
CA LYS A 164 -11.95 -19.61 -4.78
C LYS A 164 -10.56 -18.99 -4.64
N GLN A 165 -9.53 -19.80 -4.35
CA GLN A 165 -8.14 -19.34 -4.28
C GLN A 165 -7.64 -18.76 -5.61
N GLN A 166 -7.90 -19.43 -6.74
CA GLN A 166 -7.57 -18.91 -8.07
C GLN A 166 -8.27 -17.58 -8.38
N LYS A 167 -9.53 -17.40 -7.94
CA LYS A 167 -10.26 -16.12 -8.08
C LYS A 167 -9.63 -15.02 -7.23
N LEU A 168 -9.10 -15.33 -6.05
CA LEU A 168 -8.38 -14.37 -5.21
C LEU A 168 -7.04 -13.99 -5.85
N MET A 169 -6.27 -14.96 -6.34
CA MET A 169 -5.00 -14.72 -7.03
C MET A 169 -5.19 -13.85 -8.28
N SER A 170 -6.18 -14.17 -9.12
CA SER A 170 -6.48 -13.34 -10.30
C SER A 170 -6.91 -11.90 -9.94
N LYS A 171 -7.65 -11.70 -8.84
CA LYS A 171 -7.96 -10.35 -8.33
C LYS A 171 -6.71 -9.62 -7.86
N LEU A 172 -5.80 -10.31 -7.17
CA LEU A 172 -4.53 -9.75 -6.70
C LEU A 172 -3.64 -9.34 -7.88
N LEU A 173 -3.51 -10.19 -8.90
CA LEU A 173 -2.78 -9.88 -10.13
C LEU A 173 -3.38 -8.67 -10.87
N LYS A 174 -4.72 -8.56 -10.94
CA LYS A 174 -5.38 -7.35 -11.49
C LYS A 174 -5.03 -6.09 -10.69
N LYS A 175 -4.95 -6.18 -9.36
CA LYS A 175 -4.52 -5.07 -8.50
C LYS A 175 -3.05 -4.70 -8.74
N GLN A 176 -2.14 -5.69 -8.77
CA GLN A 176 -0.72 -5.48 -9.06
C GLN A 176 -0.51 -4.83 -10.44
N ARG A 177 -1.20 -5.29 -11.49
CA ARG A 177 -1.14 -4.67 -12.82
C ARG A 177 -1.64 -3.23 -12.82
N LYS A 178 -2.73 -2.92 -12.12
CA LYS A 178 -3.23 -1.54 -11.98
C LYS A 178 -2.24 -0.66 -11.23
N LEU A 179 -1.60 -1.17 -10.18
CA LEU A 179 -0.58 -0.45 -9.44
C LEU A 179 0.66 -0.17 -10.31
N ALA A 180 1.14 -1.16 -11.05
CA ALA A 180 2.26 -1.00 -11.99
C ALA A 180 1.97 0.06 -13.06
N LYS A 181 0.74 0.08 -13.61
CA LYS A 181 0.32 1.14 -14.56
C LYS A 181 0.36 2.54 -13.93
N LYS A 182 -0.05 2.67 -12.67
CA LYS A 182 0.04 3.95 -11.94
C LYS A 182 1.49 4.35 -11.71
N HIS A 183 2.33 3.40 -11.28
CA HIS A 183 3.76 3.63 -11.06
C HIS A 183 4.45 4.10 -12.34
N ASN A 184 4.22 3.42 -13.47
CA ASN A 184 4.78 3.84 -14.76
C ASN A 184 4.27 5.21 -15.22
N LYS A 185 3.05 5.61 -14.84
CA LYS A 185 2.54 6.95 -15.13
C LYS A 185 3.27 8.01 -14.32
N VAL A 186 3.53 7.75 -13.03
CA VAL A 186 4.30 8.64 -12.16
C VAL A 186 5.74 8.77 -12.66
N LEU A 187 6.43 7.66 -12.97
CA LEU A 187 7.79 7.68 -13.53
C LEU A 187 7.89 8.52 -14.81
N LYS A 188 6.88 8.44 -15.70
CA LYS A 188 6.83 9.28 -16.90
C LYS A 188 6.73 10.77 -16.54
N GLN A 189 5.94 11.11 -15.52
CA GLN A 189 5.81 12.50 -15.04
C GLN A 189 7.11 12.99 -14.41
N GLU A 190 7.75 12.18 -13.56
CA GLU A 190 9.06 12.50 -12.96
C GLU A 190 10.12 12.75 -14.03
N LEU A 191 10.17 11.92 -15.08
CA LEU A 191 11.10 12.11 -16.19
C LEU A 191 10.82 13.42 -16.94
N THR A 192 9.55 13.77 -17.16
CA THR A 192 9.21 15.06 -17.79
C THR A 192 9.57 16.26 -16.93
N LEU A 193 9.37 16.18 -15.61
CA LEU A 193 9.75 17.23 -14.67
C LEU A 193 11.27 17.39 -14.62
N SER A 194 12.01 16.29 -14.51
CA SER A 194 13.48 16.30 -14.53
C SER A 194 14.03 16.94 -15.81
N LYS A 195 13.40 16.70 -16.97
CA LYS A 195 13.75 17.40 -18.22
C LYS A 195 13.47 18.90 -18.18
N GLN A 196 12.41 19.33 -17.51
CA GLN A 196 12.10 20.75 -17.33
C GLN A 196 13.08 21.41 -16.36
N GLU A 197 13.37 20.76 -15.24
CA GLU A 197 14.39 21.20 -14.27
C GLU A 197 15.75 21.38 -14.92
N ALA A 198 16.19 20.43 -15.74
CA ALA A 198 17.45 20.55 -16.49
C ALA A 198 17.46 21.73 -17.47
N LYS A 199 16.31 22.06 -18.08
CA LYS A 199 16.18 23.24 -18.96
C LYS A 199 16.26 24.54 -18.17
N LEU A 200 15.59 24.59 -17.02
CA LEU A 200 15.64 25.75 -16.11
C LEU A 200 17.06 25.96 -15.61
N HIS A 201 17.73 24.92 -15.13
CA HIS A 201 19.12 24.99 -14.68
C HIS A 201 20.06 25.49 -15.79
N LYS A 202 19.85 25.08 -17.05
CA LYS A 202 20.62 25.61 -18.19
C LYS A 202 20.33 27.09 -18.46
N GLN A 203 19.11 27.56 -18.21
CA GLN A 203 18.77 28.98 -18.33
C GLN A 203 19.36 29.79 -17.18
N GLU A 204 19.25 29.29 -15.95
CA GLU A 204 19.83 29.88 -14.74
C GLU A 204 21.35 30.05 -14.90
N ALA A 205 22.07 29.01 -15.33
CA ALA A 205 23.51 29.09 -15.59
C ALA A 205 23.86 30.15 -16.65
N LYS A 206 23.03 30.32 -17.69
CA LYS A 206 23.22 31.39 -18.70
C LYS A 206 22.98 32.78 -18.12
N VAL A 207 21.98 32.93 -17.26
CA VAL A 207 21.69 34.21 -16.59
C VAL A 207 22.83 34.54 -15.63
N GLU A 208 23.28 33.57 -14.84
CA GLU A 208 24.41 33.72 -13.93
C GLU A 208 25.69 34.11 -14.67
N GLN A 209 26.00 33.46 -15.80
CA GLN A 209 27.14 33.84 -16.64
C GLN A 209 27.03 35.28 -17.15
N LYS A 210 25.83 35.73 -17.57
CA LYS A 210 25.60 37.11 -17.99
C LYS A 210 25.75 38.10 -16.84
N LEU A 211 25.25 37.76 -15.65
CA LEU A 211 25.39 38.59 -14.47
C LEU A 211 26.87 38.72 -14.07
N ALA A 212 27.62 37.62 -14.05
CA ALA A 212 29.05 37.62 -13.80
C ALA A 212 29.81 38.48 -14.83
N ALA A 213 29.45 38.38 -16.11
CA ALA A 213 30.05 39.18 -17.18
C ALA A 213 29.78 40.70 -17.03
N ILE A 214 28.68 41.10 -16.38
CA ILE A 214 28.39 42.52 -16.09
C ILE A 214 29.08 42.97 -14.79
N GLN A 215 29.13 42.09 -13.78
CA GLN A 215 29.64 42.41 -12.47
C GLN A 215 31.19 42.55 -12.45
N MET A 216 31.89 41.72 -13.22
CA MET A 216 33.37 41.77 -13.32
C MET A 216 33.91 43.12 -13.85
N PRO A 217 33.38 43.69 -14.96
CA PRO A 217 33.75 45.04 -15.41
C PRO A 217 33.44 46.13 -14.38
N MET A 218 32.29 46.06 -13.70
CA MET A 218 31.92 47.05 -12.69
C MET A 218 32.90 47.05 -11.51
N ILE A 219 33.34 45.88 -11.06
CA ILE A 219 34.35 45.76 -10.00
C ILE A 219 35.69 46.32 -10.46
N ALA A 220 36.10 46.04 -11.70
CA ALA A 220 37.34 46.60 -12.27
C ALA A 220 37.32 48.14 -12.33
N MET A 221 36.23 48.73 -12.84
CA MET A 221 36.09 50.18 -12.93
C MET A 221 36.09 50.87 -11.54
N VAL A 222 35.51 50.23 -10.51
CA VAL A 222 35.53 50.76 -9.14
C VAL A 222 36.95 50.73 -8.55
N ASN A 223 37.72 49.67 -8.82
CA ASN A 223 39.09 49.54 -8.33
C ASN A 223 40.05 50.53 -9.03
N ASP A 224 39.90 50.73 -10.34
CA ASP A 224 40.68 51.73 -11.09
C ASP A 224 40.41 53.15 -10.56
N ASN A 225 39.15 53.45 -10.22
CA ASN A 225 38.78 54.76 -9.69
C ASN A 225 39.33 55.00 -8.26
N LYS A 226 39.45 53.94 -7.45
CA LYS A 226 40.12 54.01 -6.13
C LYS A 226 41.63 54.24 -6.29
N ASN A 227 42.28 53.54 -7.22
CA ASN A 227 43.71 53.72 -7.50
C ASN A 227 44.03 55.11 -8.05
N ARG A 228 43.17 55.67 -8.91
CA ARG A 228 43.33 57.06 -9.38
C ARG A 228 43.20 58.07 -8.25
N LYS A 229 42.25 57.88 -7.32
CA LYS A 229 42.07 58.76 -6.16
C LYS A 229 43.22 58.69 -5.15
N SER A 230 43.79 57.51 -4.90
CA SER A 230 44.96 57.39 -4.02
C SER A 230 46.20 58.03 -4.64
N LEU A 231 46.38 57.91 -5.96
CA LEU A 231 47.50 58.51 -6.68
C LEU A 231 47.41 60.04 -6.74
N ALA A 232 46.20 60.59 -6.94
CA ALA A 232 45.97 62.04 -6.88
C ALA A 232 46.18 62.62 -5.46
N LYS A 233 45.92 61.83 -4.40
CA LYS A 233 46.19 62.22 -3.01
C LYS A 233 47.67 62.20 -2.63
N ALA A 234 48.51 61.49 -3.37
CA ALA A 234 49.96 61.41 -3.11
C ALA A 234 50.76 62.52 -3.80
N LEU A 235 50.14 63.26 -4.72
CA LEU A 235 50.76 64.34 -5.50
C LEU A 235 50.43 65.75 -4.97
N HIS A 236 49.65 65.84 -3.90
CA HIS A 236 49.31 67.07 -3.17
C HIS A 236 49.82 66.97 -1.74
#